data_AF-A0AA42Q6X7-F1
#
_entry.id   AF-A0AA42Q6X7-F1
#
_cell.length_a   1.000
_cell.length_b   1.000
_cell.length_c   1.000
_cell.angle_alpha   90.00
_cell.angle_beta   90.00
_cell.angle_gamma   90.00
#
_symmetry.space_group_name_H-M   'P 1'
#
loop_
_entity.id
_entity.type
_entity.pdbx_description
1 polymer ?
#
loop_
_entity_poly.entity_id
_entity_poly.type
_entity_poly.pdbx_seq_one_letter_code
_entity_poly.pdbx_strand_id
1 'polypeptide(L)'
;MTAQETHPGLLAITFQANFVETRCKARTLRDKAAALRKEAKTTKLSVDAAQLRREAIPLTEEAKGLELEAKACKAKVVAHTAAATELLNRRMPPEFAQWGIMKTRAYTKVLGVLVSQQKRIHPNLPLATQAINLLLSHQAWSNDLLPQLAAITTVPRSLPSASH
;
A
#
# COMPACT_ATOMS: atom_id res chain seq x y z
N MET A 1 8.30 23.53 19.87
CA MET A 1 7.35 22.87 18.95
C MET A 1 8.06 21.69 18.33
N THR A 2 7.96 20.51 18.92
CA THR A 2 8.57 19.31 18.34
C THR A 2 7.72 18.91 17.14
N ALA A 3 8.33 18.83 15.96
CA ALA A 3 7.68 18.22 14.81
C ALA A 3 7.13 16.86 15.26
N GLN A 4 5.82 16.64 15.13
CA GLN A 4 5.24 15.33 15.37
C GLN A 4 5.93 14.36 14.41
N GLU A 5 6.91 13.62 14.91
CA GLU A 5 7.61 12.58 14.14
C GLU A 5 6.56 11.59 13.68
N THR A 6 6.19 11.69 12.41
CA THR A 6 5.12 10.85 11.85
C THR A 6 5.62 9.41 11.89
N HIS A 7 4.90 8.54 12.60
CA HIS A 7 5.29 7.15 12.78
C HIS A 7 5.58 6.51 11.40
N PRO A 8 6.73 5.82 11.20
CA PRO A 8 7.11 5.27 9.90
C PRO A 8 6.07 4.33 9.32
N GLY A 9 5.30 3.64 10.17
CA GLY A 9 4.18 2.81 9.74
C GLY A 9 3.03 3.59 9.10
N LEU A 10 2.72 4.81 9.58
CA LEU A 10 1.70 5.66 8.95
C LEU A 10 2.19 6.15 7.58
N LEU A 11 3.46 6.52 7.47
CA LEU A 11 4.08 6.88 6.20
C LEU A 11 4.06 5.71 5.19
N ALA A 12 4.31 4.49 5.65
CA ALA A 12 4.22 3.30 4.80
C ALA A 12 2.81 3.11 4.22
N ILE A 13 1.77 3.31 5.05
CA ILE A 13 0.37 3.20 4.63
C ILE A 13 0.01 4.30 3.63
N THR A 14 0.40 5.55 3.89
CA THR A 14 0.10 6.68 2.99
C THR A 14 0.80 6.54 1.64
N PHE A 15 2.10 6.19 1.62
CA PHE A 15 2.81 5.97 0.36
C PHE A 15 2.26 4.77 -0.43
N GLN A 16 1.71 3.76 0.25
CA GLN A 16 1.06 2.64 -0.43
C GLN A 16 -0.27 3.06 -1.05
N ALA A 17 -1.06 3.89 -0.38
CA ALA A 17 -2.27 4.47 -0.95
C ALA A 17 -1.93 5.34 -2.19
N ASN A 18 -0.94 6.23 -2.05
CA ASN A 18 -0.47 7.07 -3.15
C ASN A 18 0.06 6.25 -4.33
N PHE A 19 0.77 5.14 -4.07
CA PHE A 19 1.24 4.22 -5.12
C PHE A 19 0.07 3.62 -5.92
N VAL A 20 -0.97 3.15 -5.22
CA VAL A 20 -2.16 2.58 -5.87
C VAL A 20 -2.89 3.66 -6.68
N GLU A 21 -3.09 4.83 -6.10
CA GLU A 21 -3.79 5.95 -6.75
C GLU A 21 -3.06 6.43 -8.02
N THR A 22 -1.76 6.72 -7.91
CA THR A 22 -0.92 7.15 -9.04
C THR A 22 -0.88 6.12 -10.16
N ARG A 23 -0.78 4.83 -9.83
CA ARG A 23 -0.84 3.74 -10.81
C ARG A 23 -2.21 3.64 -11.50
N CYS A 24 -3.31 3.80 -10.76
CA CYS A 24 -4.64 3.84 -11.35
C CYS A 24 -4.78 5.05 -12.30
N LYS A 25 -4.36 6.25 -11.87
CA LYS A 25 -4.36 7.45 -12.71
C LYS A 25 -3.55 7.24 -14.00
N ALA A 26 -2.32 6.73 -13.90
CA ALA A 26 -1.48 6.43 -15.05
C ALA A 26 -2.16 5.46 -16.05
N ARG A 27 -2.85 4.42 -15.53
CA ARG A 27 -3.62 3.49 -16.36
C ARG A 27 -4.76 4.21 -17.08
N THR A 28 -5.55 5.01 -16.37
CA THR A 28 -6.68 5.74 -16.99
C THR A 28 -6.23 6.69 -18.10
N LEU A 29 -5.09 7.38 -17.92
CA LEU A 29 -4.53 8.27 -18.96
C LEU A 29 -4.07 7.49 -20.19
N ARG A 30 -3.49 6.30 -20.02
CA ARG A 30 -3.15 5.42 -21.15
C ARG A 30 -4.38 4.94 -21.89
N ASP A 31 -5.41 4.53 -21.17
CA ASP A 31 -6.64 4.01 -21.77
C ASP A 31 -7.31 5.13 -22.59
N LYS A 32 -7.34 6.37 -22.07
CA LYS A 32 -7.78 7.56 -22.82
C LYS A 32 -6.92 7.83 -24.05
N ALA A 33 -5.59 7.82 -23.92
CA ALA A 33 -4.69 8.02 -25.06
C ALA A 33 -4.80 6.91 -26.12
N ALA A 34 -5.11 5.67 -25.72
CA ALA A 34 -5.37 4.56 -26.63
C ALA A 34 -6.72 4.72 -27.34
N ALA A 35 -7.75 5.17 -26.63
CA ALA A 35 -9.06 5.50 -27.21
C ALA A 35 -8.95 6.58 -28.29
N LEU A 36 -8.26 7.70 -28.00
CA LEU A 36 -8.03 8.77 -28.99
C LEU A 36 -7.27 8.27 -30.24
N ARG A 37 -6.28 7.39 -30.06
CA ARG A 37 -5.57 6.77 -31.20
C ARG A 37 -6.46 5.83 -32.00
N LYS A 38 -7.40 5.14 -31.36
CA LYS A 38 -8.37 4.27 -32.02
C LYS A 38 -9.38 5.10 -32.81
N GLU A 39 -9.89 6.16 -32.21
CA GLU A 39 -10.77 7.14 -32.87
C GLU A 39 -10.10 7.77 -34.09
N ALA A 40 -8.83 8.16 -33.96
CA ALA A 40 -8.02 8.71 -35.04
C ALA A 40 -7.85 7.75 -36.25
N LYS A 41 -7.93 6.43 -36.02
CA LYS A 41 -7.88 5.43 -37.11
C LYS A 41 -9.22 5.30 -37.84
N THR A 42 -10.33 5.61 -37.16
CA THR A 42 -11.68 5.50 -37.72
C THR A 42 -12.20 6.80 -38.33
N THR A 43 -11.60 7.95 -37.98
CA THR A 43 -11.94 9.26 -38.55
C THR A 43 -11.58 9.34 -40.03
N LYS A 44 -12.53 9.83 -40.83
CA LYS A 44 -12.39 10.01 -42.28
C LYS A 44 -11.56 11.25 -42.66
N LEU A 45 -11.62 12.31 -41.84
CA LEU A 45 -10.88 13.54 -42.06
C LEU A 45 -9.46 13.43 -41.50
N SER A 46 -8.46 13.69 -42.34
CA SER A 46 -7.05 13.58 -41.97
C SER A 46 -6.63 14.60 -40.92
N VAL A 47 -7.20 15.81 -40.96
CA VAL A 47 -6.94 16.91 -40.02
C VAL A 47 -7.40 16.53 -38.61
N ASP A 48 -8.63 16.04 -38.46
CA ASP A 48 -9.17 15.59 -37.18
C ASP A 48 -8.40 14.38 -36.64
N ALA A 49 -8.06 13.44 -37.51
CA ALA A 49 -7.23 12.30 -37.15
C ALA A 49 -5.83 12.73 -36.67
N ALA A 50 -5.25 13.79 -37.25
CA ALA A 50 -3.98 14.35 -36.81
C ALA A 50 -4.11 15.07 -35.47
N GLN A 51 -5.21 15.79 -35.25
CA GLN A 51 -5.50 16.45 -33.98
C GLN A 51 -5.67 15.44 -32.83
N LEU A 52 -6.48 14.40 -33.02
CA LEU A 52 -6.66 13.32 -32.02
C LEU A 52 -5.33 12.63 -31.65
N ARG A 53 -4.43 12.46 -32.62
CA ARG A 53 -3.08 11.93 -32.35
C ARG A 53 -2.24 12.91 -31.55
N ARG A 54 -2.33 14.22 -31.82
CA ARG A 54 -1.63 15.26 -31.05
C ARG A 54 -2.10 15.30 -29.61
N GLU A 55 -3.40 15.19 -29.37
CA GLU A 55 -4.00 15.15 -28.02
C GLU A 55 -3.61 13.88 -27.25
N ALA A 56 -3.38 12.76 -27.94
CA ALA A 56 -2.96 11.51 -27.30
C ALA A 56 -1.48 11.50 -26.81
N ILE A 57 -0.63 12.37 -27.35
CA ILE A 57 0.80 12.46 -26.98
C ILE A 57 0.96 12.92 -25.51
N PRO A 58 0.46 14.10 -25.08
CA PRO A 58 0.66 14.60 -23.73
C PRO A 58 0.09 13.64 -22.68
N LEU A 59 -1.08 13.02 -22.94
CA LEU A 59 -1.66 12.00 -22.05
C LEU A 59 -0.73 10.79 -21.85
N THR A 60 0.04 10.43 -22.87
CA THR A 60 1.00 9.32 -22.79
C THR A 60 2.25 9.72 -22.01
N GLU A 61 2.69 10.98 -22.13
CA GLU A 61 3.82 11.54 -21.38
C GLU A 61 3.48 11.70 -19.90
N GLU A 62 2.31 12.26 -19.59
CA GLU A 62 1.78 12.35 -18.22
C GLU A 62 1.65 10.97 -17.57
N ALA A 63 1.12 9.99 -18.30
CA ALA A 63 1.04 8.62 -17.80
C ALA A 63 2.43 8.04 -17.47
N LYS A 64 3.47 8.33 -18.27
CA LYS A 64 4.85 7.92 -17.97
C LYS A 64 5.40 8.64 -16.74
N GLY A 65 5.12 9.93 -16.59
CA GLY A 65 5.49 10.71 -15.39
C GLY A 65 4.91 10.08 -14.11
N LEU A 66 3.61 9.81 -14.11
CA LEU A 66 2.92 9.17 -12.98
C LEU A 66 3.45 7.76 -12.67
N GLU A 67 3.94 7.02 -13.66
CA GLU A 67 4.59 5.73 -13.39
C GLU A 67 5.93 5.85 -12.70
N LEU A 68 6.72 6.87 -13.03
CA LEU A 68 7.98 7.14 -12.34
C LEU A 68 7.70 7.55 -10.89
N GLU A 69 6.68 8.38 -10.67
CA GLU A 69 6.20 8.73 -9.33
C GLU A 69 5.71 7.50 -8.55
N ALA A 70 4.95 6.60 -9.19
CA ALA A 70 4.51 5.35 -8.58
C ALA A 70 5.71 4.47 -8.18
N LYS A 71 6.75 4.36 -9.02
CA LYS A 71 7.98 3.65 -8.68
C LYS A 71 8.68 4.28 -7.47
N ALA A 72 8.74 5.62 -7.41
CA ALA A 72 9.30 6.34 -6.27
C ALA A 72 8.48 6.09 -4.99
N CYS A 73 7.15 6.13 -5.06
CA CYS A 73 6.26 5.80 -3.95
C CYS A 73 6.51 4.36 -3.46
N LYS A 74 6.60 3.39 -4.39
CA LYS A 74 6.89 1.99 -4.04
C LYS A 74 8.21 1.84 -3.27
N ALA A 75 9.27 2.55 -3.68
CA ALA A 75 10.53 2.54 -2.95
C ALA A 75 10.40 3.10 -1.53
N LYS A 76 9.63 4.18 -1.36
CA LYS A 76 9.31 4.74 -0.04
C LYS A 76 8.51 3.76 0.83
N VAL A 77 7.53 3.04 0.27
CA VAL A 77 6.79 2.00 1.01
C VAL A 77 7.75 0.93 1.53
N VAL A 78 8.68 0.43 0.70
CA VAL A 78 9.68 -0.56 1.14
C VAL A 78 10.52 -0.02 2.30
N ALA A 79 11.04 1.20 2.18
CA ALA A 79 11.87 1.80 3.22
C ALA A 79 11.10 2.00 4.54
N HIS A 80 9.88 2.57 4.47
CA HIS A 80 9.08 2.84 5.66
C HIS A 80 8.49 1.58 6.28
N THR A 81 8.16 0.55 5.51
CA THR A 81 7.75 -0.76 6.05
C THR A 81 8.89 -1.43 6.81
N ALA A 82 10.12 -1.39 6.29
CA ALA A 82 11.29 -1.89 7.01
C ALA A 82 11.52 -1.12 8.33
N ALA A 83 11.51 0.22 8.28
CA ALA A 83 11.65 1.06 9.47
C ALA A 83 10.54 0.81 10.52
N ALA A 84 9.29 0.65 10.07
CA ALA A 84 8.16 0.34 10.94
C ALA A 84 8.31 -1.04 11.60
N THR A 85 8.81 -2.03 10.84
CA THR A 85 9.05 -3.38 11.37
C THR A 85 10.12 -3.36 12.46
N GLU A 86 11.22 -2.65 12.24
CA GLU A 86 12.26 -2.49 13.26
C GLU A 86 11.74 -1.78 14.52
N LEU A 87 10.97 -0.70 14.34
CA LEU A 87 10.39 0.05 15.47
C LEU A 87 9.45 -0.82 16.29
N LEU A 88 8.46 -1.46 15.64
CA LEU A 88 7.45 -2.29 16.29
C LEU A 88 8.04 -3.55 16.92
N ASN A 89 9.15 -4.05 16.38
CA ASN A 89 9.87 -5.19 16.97
C ASN A 89 10.72 -4.78 18.18
N ARG A 90 11.27 -3.55 18.21
CA ARG A 90 12.07 -3.04 19.33
C ARG A 90 11.23 -2.48 20.46
N ARG A 91 10.10 -1.85 20.15
CA ARG A 91 9.24 -1.15 21.11
C ARG A 91 7.84 -1.76 21.07
N MET A 92 7.60 -2.69 21.98
CA MET A 92 6.24 -3.18 22.24
C MET A 92 5.38 -2.05 22.84
N PRO A 93 4.06 -2.05 22.62
CA PRO A 93 3.16 -1.09 23.26
C PRO A 93 3.29 -1.12 24.78
N PRO A 94 3.15 0.02 25.49
CA PRO A 94 3.31 0.07 26.95
C PRO A 94 2.27 -0.79 27.68
N GLU A 95 1.09 -0.96 27.09
CA GLU A 95 0.01 -1.80 27.61
C GLU A 95 0.25 -3.31 27.42
N PHE A 96 1.31 -3.71 26.70
CA PHE A 96 1.58 -5.10 26.35
C PHE A 96 1.58 -6.05 27.56
N ALA A 97 2.11 -5.58 28.70
CA ALA A 97 2.16 -6.36 29.93
C ALA A 97 0.76 -6.62 30.56
N GLN A 98 -0.22 -5.78 30.23
CA GLN A 98 -1.59 -5.88 30.73
C GLN A 98 -2.51 -6.68 29.80
N TRP A 99 -2.02 -7.06 28.62
CA TRP A 99 -2.83 -7.81 27.67
C TRP A 99 -3.02 -9.26 28.10
N GLY A 100 -4.25 -9.74 27.96
CA GLY A 100 -4.55 -11.16 28.09
C GLY A 100 -3.86 -11.99 27.00
N ILE A 101 -3.69 -13.29 27.26
CA ILE A 101 -2.97 -14.25 26.41
C ILE A 101 -3.39 -14.17 24.93
N MET A 102 -4.69 -14.01 24.66
CA MET A 102 -5.23 -13.94 23.31
C MET A 102 -4.75 -12.72 22.51
N LYS A 103 -4.78 -11.53 23.12
CA LYS A 103 -4.36 -10.28 22.47
C LYS A 103 -2.84 -10.29 22.22
N THR A 104 -2.08 -10.79 23.19
CA THR A 104 -0.62 -10.97 23.06
C THR A 104 -0.26 -11.95 21.95
N ARG A 105 -0.96 -13.10 21.87
CA ARG A 105 -0.77 -14.07 20.80
C ARG A 105 -1.15 -13.52 19.43
N ALA A 106 -2.29 -12.83 19.33
CA ALA A 106 -2.71 -12.17 18.08
C ALA A 106 -1.66 -11.15 17.62
N TYR A 107 -1.18 -10.30 18.52
CA TYR A 107 -0.19 -9.26 18.20
C TYR A 107 1.13 -9.85 17.71
N THR A 108 1.68 -10.83 18.44
CA THR A 108 2.92 -11.52 18.05
C THR A 108 2.80 -12.25 16.72
N LYS A 109 1.63 -12.82 16.41
CA LYS A 109 1.36 -13.42 15.09
C LYS A 109 1.40 -12.39 13.97
N VAL A 110 0.70 -11.26 14.12
CA VAL A 110 0.69 -10.19 13.11
C VAL A 110 2.08 -9.57 12.95
N LEU A 111 2.82 -9.37 14.04
CA LEU A 111 4.21 -8.92 13.99
C LEU A 111 5.12 -9.94 13.27
N GLY A 112 4.91 -11.24 13.51
CA GLY A 112 5.62 -12.31 12.81
C GLY A 112 5.37 -12.32 11.31
N VAL A 113 4.16 -12.00 10.86
CA VAL A 113 3.85 -11.81 9.43
C VAL A 113 4.65 -10.64 8.86
N LEU A 114 4.69 -9.51 9.55
CA LEU A 114 5.42 -8.32 9.11
C LEU A 114 6.92 -8.60 8.99
N VAL A 115 7.52 -9.23 10.00
CA VAL A 115 8.93 -9.66 9.99
C VAL A 115 9.20 -10.67 8.87
N SER A 116 8.27 -11.59 8.61
CA SER A 116 8.39 -12.53 7.50
C SER A 116 8.39 -11.81 6.15
N GLN A 117 7.56 -10.78 5.96
CA GLN A 117 7.56 -9.99 4.73
C GLN A 117 8.86 -9.22 4.54
N GLN A 118 9.42 -8.63 5.60
CA GLN A 118 10.69 -7.89 5.53
C GLN A 118 11.85 -8.77 5.07
N LYS A 119 11.87 -10.05 5.45
CA LYS A 119 12.94 -11.01 5.07
C LYS A 119 12.88 -11.48 3.62
N ARG A 120 11.82 -11.16 2.87
CA ARG A 120 11.66 -11.61 1.48
C ARG A 120 12.41 -10.71 0.51
N ILE A 121 12.96 -11.33 -0.54
CA ILE A 121 13.52 -10.62 -1.71
C ILE A 121 12.43 -9.75 -2.37
N HIS A 122 11.19 -10.23 -2.39
CA HIS A 122 10.02 -9.52 -2.91
C HIS A 122 8.91 -9.47 -1.85
N PRO A 123 8.88 -8.43 -0.99
CA PRO A 123 7.84 -8.30 0.02
C PRO A 123 6.47 -8.03 -0.60
N ASN A 124 5.42 -8.64 -0.05
CA ASN A 124 4.05 -8.28 -0.38
C ASN A 124 3.70 -6.98 0.35
N LEU A 125 3.92 -5.83 -0.31
CA LEU A 125 3.72 -4.51 0.27
C LEU A 125 2.29 -4.28 0.78
N PRO A 126 1.21 -4.62 0.03
CA PRO A 126 -0.15 -4.56 0.55
C PRO A 126 -0.33 -5.28 1.89
N LEU A 127 0.18 -6.52 1.98
CA LEU A 127 0.08 -7.33 3.19
C LEU A 127 0.89 -6.73 4.34
N ALA A 128 2.09 -6.23 4.07
CA ALA A 128 2.94 -5.57 5.07
C ALA A 128 2.26 -4.29 5.60
N THR A 129 1.69 -3.46 4.73
CA THR A 129 0.97 -2.26 5.14
C THR A 129 -0.32 -2.57 5.90
N GLN A 130 -1.02 -3.65 5.54
CA GLN A 130 -2.20 -4.11 6.28
C GLN A 130 -1.81 -4.59 7.68
N ALA A 131 -0.71 -5.33 7.81
CA ALA A 131 -0.18 -5.76 9.10
C ALA A 131 0.19 -4.56 9.98
N ILE A 132 0.89 -3.57 9.41
CA ILE A 132 1.24 -2.34 10.12
C ILE A 132 -0.03 -1.62 10.60
N ASN A 133 -1.04 -1.47 9.74
CA ASN A 133 -2.28 -0.83 10.11
C ASN A 133 -2.96 -1.54 11.29
N LEU A 134 -3.05 -2.88 11.24
CA LEU A 134 -3.60 -3.70 12.32
C LEU A 134 -2.82 -3.55 13.63
N LEU A 135 -1.48 -3.55 13.57
CA LEU A 135 -0.63 -3.38 14.75
C LEU A 135 -0.80 -1.98 15.36
N LEU A 136 -0.94 -0.95 14.54
CA LEU A 136 -1.18 0.41 15.01
C LEU A 136 -2.61 0.60 15.57
N SER A 137 -3.59 -0.16 15.06
CA SER A 137 -4.99 -0.11 15.52
C SER A 137 -5.34 -1.18 16.56
N HIS A 138 -4.35 -1.78 17.23
CA HIS A 138 -4.54 -2.86 18.21
C HIS A 138 -5.48 -2.52 19.39
N GLN A 139 -5.70 -1.23 19.66
CA GLN A 139 -6.66 -0.77 20.67
C GLN A 139 -8.12 -1.03 20.26
N ALA A 140 -8.40 -1.06 18.96
CA ALA A 140 -9.74 -1.23 18.40
C ALA A 140 -10.08 -2.69 18.04
N TRP A 141 -9.24 -3.67 18.40
CA TRP A 141 -9.50 -5.07 18.09
C TRP A 141 -10.67 -5.62 18.89
N SER A 142 -11.69 -6.10 18.19
CA SER A 142 -12.83 -6.77 18.80
C SER A 142 -12.46 -8.18 19.29
N ASN A 143 -13.22 -8.70 20.25
CA ASN A 143 -13.02 -10.06 20.79
C ASN A 143 -13.15 -11.14 19.71
N ASP A 144 -13.96 -10.90 18.67
CA ASP A 144 -14.15 -11.84 17.55
C ASP A 144 -12.96 -11.85 16.58
N LEU A 145 -12.22 -10.75 16.50
CA LEU A 145 -11.04 -10.61 15.65
C LEU A 145 -9.83 -11.34 16.25
N LEU A 146 -9.69 -11.33 17.58
CA LEU A 146 -8.56 -11.93 18.29
C LEU A 146 -8.30 -13.41 17.95
N PRO A 147 -9.31 -14.32 17.96
CA PRO A 147 -9.08 -15.72 17.60
C PRO A 147 -8.67 -15.86 16.13
N GLN A 148 -9.24 -15.06 15.23
CA GLN A 148 -8.86 -15.07 13.82
C GLN A 148 -7.40 -14.66 13.65
N LEU A 149 -6.97 -13.57 14.29
CA LEU A 149 -5.58 -13.11 14.27
C LEU A 149 -4.61 -14.11 14.91
N ALA A 150 -5.01 -14.73 16.03
CA ALA A 150 -4.18 -15.71 16.73
C ALA A 150 -3.99 -17.02 15.93
N ALA A 151 -4.94 -17.35 15.06
CA ALA A 151 -4.90 -18.53 14.18
C ALA A 151 -4.09 -18.30 12.90
N ILE A 152 -3.63 -17.07 12.62
CA ILE A 152 -2.88 -16.75 11.41
C ILE A 152 -1.55 -17.50 11.36
N THR A 153 -1.27 -18.06 10.19
CA THR A 153 0.03 -18.64 9.84
C THR A 153 1.08 -17.54 9.62
N THR A 154 2.37 -17.85 9.70
CA THR A 154 3.46 -16.88 9.46
C THR A 154 3.47 -16.30 8.04
N VAL A 155 2.83 -16.98 7.08
CA VAL A 155 2.72 -16.56 5.67
C VAL A 155 1.25 -16.63 5.24
N PRO A 156 0.39 -15.70 5.69
CA PRO A 156 -0.99 -15.65 5.25
C PRO A 156 -1.07 -15.07 3.83
N ARG A 157 -2.09 -15.49 3.07
CA ARG A 157 -2.43 -14.84 1.79
C ARG A 157 -3.06 -13.46 2.01
N SER A 158 -3.80 -13.30 3.11
CA SER A 158 -4.49 -12.06 3.52
C SER A 158 -4.65 -12.01 5.03
N LEU A 159 -4.70 -10.82 5.62
CA LEU A 159 -5.06 -10.66 7.02
C LEU A 159 -6.57 -10.38 7.16
N PRO A 160 -7.22 -10.84 8.24
CA PRO A 160 -8.57 -10.42 8.59
C PRO A 160 -8.62 -8.90 8.66
N SER A 161 -9.61 -8.30 8.01
CA SER A 161 -9.87 -6.88 8.22
C SER A 161 -10.52 -6.71 9.59
N ALA A 162 -10.12 -5.69 10.34
CA ALA A 162 -10.98 -5.19 11.41
C ALA A 162 -12.29 -4.78 10.75
N SER A 163 -13.33 -5.58 10.92
CA SER A 163 -14.69 -5.22 10.54
C SER A 163 -15.09 -4.03 11.40
N HIS A 164 -15.48 -2.94 10.73
CA HIS A 164 -16.07 -1.75 11.33
C HIS A 164 -17.32 -2.10 12.14
#